data_AF-A0A936K220-F1
#
_entry.id   AF-A0A936K220-F1
#
_cell.length_a   1.000
_cell.length_b   1.000
_cell.length_c   1.000
_cell.angle_alpha   90.00
_cell.angle_beta   90.00
_cell.angle_gamma   90.00
#
_symmetry.space_group_name_H-M   'P 1'
#
loop_
_entity.id
_entity.type
_entity.pdbx_description
1 polymer ?
#
loop_
_entity_poly.entity_id
_entity_poly.type
_entity_poly.pdbx_seq_one_letter_code
_entity_poly.pdbx_strand_id
1 'polypeptide(L)'
;MSWQPGQPVATEQDHKEWEQWRRDSKREAQRWRRARNPRIDYYPDPNADALISSLSGRFVGGDYSSVINRIVSEWAERCHRN
;
A
#
# COMPACT_ATOMS: atom_id res chain seq x y z
N MET A 1 10.44 15.00 22.77
CA MET A 1 10.49 15.85 21.57
C MET A 1 10.16 17.26 22.00
N SER A 2 11.18 18.12 22.02
CA SER A 2 11.06 19.56 22.24
C SER A 2 10.93 20.33 20.93
N TRP A 3 11.55 19.84 19.86
CA TRP A 3 11.45 20.35 18.49
C TRP A 3 10.10 19.96 17.85
N GLN A 4 9.46 20.89 17.12
CA GLN A 4 8.18 20.67 16.44
C GLN A 4 8.23 20.96 14.92
N PRO A 5 7.32 20.35 14.13
CA PRO A 5 7.25 20.59 12.69
C PRO A 5 7.07 22.07 12.37
N GLY A 6 7.89 22.58 11.44
CA GLY A 6 7.88 23.99 11.06
C GLY A 6 8.85 24.87 11.87
N GLN A 7 9.48 24.34 12.93
CA GLN A 7 10.55 25.02 13.63
C GLN A 7 11.90 24.82 12.93
N PRO A 8 12.83 25.80 13.03
CA PRO A 8 14.19 25.63 12.54
C PRO A 8 14.89 24.48 13.28
N VAL A 9 15.72 23.73 12.54
CA VAL A 9 16.59 22.68 13.09
C VAL A 9 17.96 23.30 13.29
N ALA A 10 18.32 23.66 14.52
CA ALA A 10 19.53 24.43 14.81
C ALA A 10 20.56 23.66 15.65
N THR A 11 20.10 22.74 16.49
CA THR A 11 20.94 21.94 17.37
C THR A 11 21.02 20.48 16.92
N GLU A 12 22.00 19.75 17.43
CA GLU A 12 22.09 18.30 17.19
C GLU A 12 20.88 17.55 17.76
N GLN A 13 20.31 18.04 18.86
CA GLN A 13 19.09 17.48 19.44
C GLN A 13 17.89 17.70 18.50
N ASP A 14 17.73 18.90 17.94
CA ASP A 14 16.68 19.17 16.95
C ASP A 14 16.82 18.25 15.74
N HIS A 15 18.05 17.99 15.29
CA HIS A 15 18.31 17.07 14.18
C HIS A 15 17.80 15.65 14.47
N LYS A 16 18.11 15.12 15.66
CA LYS A 16 17.64 13.79 16.10
C LYS A 16 16.11 13.73 16.17
N GLU A 17 15.49 14.78 16.70
CA GLU A 17 14.05 14.86 16.84
C GLU A 17 13.33 15.05 15.50
N TRP A 18 13.87 15.88 14.61
CA TRP A 18 13.38 16.05 13.24
C TRP A 18 13.46 14.75 12.45
N GLU A 19 14.58 14.01 12.54
CA GLU A 19 14.71 12.72 11.85
C GLU A 19 13.68 11.71 12.34
N GLN A 20 13.48 11.63 13.65
CA GLN A 20 12.51 10.73 14.25
C GLN A 20 11.09 11.09 13.80
N TRP A 21 10.72 12.38 13.90
CA TRP A 21 9.42 12.87 13.41
C TRP A 21 9.23 12.53 11.93
N ARG A 22 10.22 12.81 11.07
CA ARG A 22 10.16 12.53 9.64
C ARG A 22 9.92 11.06 9.34
N ARG A 23 10.57 10.15 10.08
CA ARG A 23 10.36 8.70 9.95
C ARG A 23 8.95 8.30 10.37
N ASP A 24 8.47 8.84 11.48
CA ASP A 24 7.15 8.50 12.02
C ASP A 24 6.02 9.05 11.14
N SER A 25 6.11 10.30 10.70
CA SER A 25 5.14 10.89 9.75
C SER A 25 5.07 10.13 8.43
N LYS A 26 6.21 9.65 7.89
CA LYS A 26 6.20 8.81 6.69
C LYS A 26 5.49 7.48 6.93
N ARG A 27 5.74 6.82 8.06
CA ARG A 27 5.06 5.56 8.42
C ARG A 27 3.57 5.78 8.60
N GLU A 28 3.16 6.85 9.27
CA GLU A 28 1.76 7.20 9.46
C GLU A 28 1.06 7.49 8.14
N ALA A 29 1.67 8.31 7.27
CA ALA A 29 1.16 8.56 5.92
C ALA A 29 1.03 7.27 5.12
N GLN A 30 2.00 6.35 5.24
CA GLN A 30 1.93 5.05 4.58
C GLN A 30 0.79 4.17 5.14
N ARG A 31 0.57 4.17 6.46
CA ARG A 31 -0.57 3.48 7.08
C ARG A 31 -1.90 4.07 6.61
N TRP A 32 -2.03 5.40 6.63
CA TRP A 32 -3.20 6.14 6.15
C TRP A 32 -3.52 5.79 4.70
N ARG A 33 -2.49 5.78 3.82
CA ARG A 33 -2.64 5.42 2.41
C ARG A 33 -3.09 3.98 2.27
N ARG A 34 -2.39 3.01 2.89
CA ARG A 34 -2.77 1.59 2.80
C ARG A 34 -4.16 1.28 3.34
N ALA A 35 -4.65 2.07 4.30
CA ALA A 35 -5.99 1.90 4.85
C ALA A 35 -7.11 2.38 3.90
N ARG A 36 -6.82 3.37 3.04
CA ARG A 36 -7.81 3.99 2.14
C ARG A 36 -7.68 3.53 0.69
N ASN A 37 -6.45 3.23 0.30
CA ASN A 37 -6.05 2.93 -1.05
C ASN A 37 -5.60 1.48 -1.09
N PRO A 38 -6.48 0.52 -1.41
CA PRO A 38 -6.05 -0.83 -1.66
C PRO A 38 -4.95 -0.83 -2.74
N ARG A 39 -4.01 -1.77 -2.65
CA ARG A 39 -2.81 -1.80 -3.53
C ARG A 39 -3.12 -1.82 -5.03
N ILE A 40 -4.36 -2.11 -5.37
CA ILE A 40 -4.97 -2.14 -6.71
C ILE A 40 -5.41 -0.77 -7.23
N ASP A 41 -5.34 0.31 -6.44
CA ASP A 41 -5.66 1.68 -6.89
C ASP A 41 -4.83 2.19 -8.09
N TYR A 42 -3.80 1.45 -8.52
CA TYR A 42 -3.04 1.75 -9.74
C TYR A 42 -3.67 1.19 -11.02
N TYR A 43 -4.79 0.47 -10.97
CA TYR A 43 -5.47 -0.03 -12.16
C TYR A 43 -6.45 1.02 -12.70
N PRO A 44 -6.26 1.53 -13.94
CA PRO A 44 -7.19 2.49 -14.53
C PRO A 44 -8.49 1.86 -15.02
N ASP A 45 -8.66 0.53 -14.95
CA ASP A 45 -9.85 -0.19 -15.44
C ASP A 45 -10.81 -0.53 -14.27
N PRO A 46 -12.00 0.13 -14.20
CA PRO A 46 -12.99 -0.11 -13.15
C PRO A 46 -13.55 -1.54 -13.16
N ASN A 47 -13.57 -2.22 -14.31
CA ASN A 47 -14.10 -3.58 -14.39
C ASN A 47 -13.14 -4.58 -13.75
N ALA A 48 -11.84 -4.40 -13.97
CA ALA A 48 -10.81 -5.20 -13.33
C ALA A 48 -10.81 -5.01 -11.81
N ASP A 49 -10.96 -3.77 -11.35
CA ASP A 49 -11.07 -3.44 -9.92
C ASP A 49 -12.29 -4.12 -9.28
N ALA A 50 -13.47 -4.01 -9.90
CA ALA A 50 -14.69 -4.66 -9.42
C ALA A 50 -14.55 -6.19 -9.36
N LEU A 51 -13.97 -6.80 -10.39
CA LEU A 51 -13.72 -8.25 -10.42
C LEU A 51 -12.79 -8.67 -9.29
N ILE A 52 -11.62 -8.05 -9.18
CA ILE A 52 -10.64 -8.37 -8.14
C ILE A 52 -11.25 -8.17 -6.74
N SER A 53 -11.95 -7.06 -6.52
CA SER A 53 -12.64 -6.76 -5.27
C SER A 53 -13.68 -7.82 -4.91
N SER A 54 -14.48 -8.29 -5.87
CA SER A 54 -15.47 -9.36 -5.65
C SER A 54 -14.87 -10.71 -5.29
N LEU A 55 -13.62 -10.97 -5.72
CA LEU A 55 -12.89 -12.20 -5.47
C LEU A 55 -12.04 -12.14 -4.19
N SER A 56 -11.84 -10.94 -3.65
CA SER A 56 -11.09 -10.70 -2.42
C SER A 56 -11.98 -10.76 -1.18
N GLY A 57 -11.38 -11.02 -0.02
CA GLY A 57 -12.11 -11.10 1.25
C GLY A 57 -11.28 -11.55 2.43
N ARG A 58 -11.93 -11.68 3.61
CA ARG A 58 -11.28 -12.10 4.86
C ARG A 58 -11.16 -13.62 4.96
N PHE A 59 -10.40 -14.22 4.06
CA PHE A 59 -10.08 -15.65 4.06
C PHE A 59 -8.66 -15.88 3.49
N VAL A 60 -8.08 -17.06 3.72
CA VAL A 60 -6.74 -17.40 3.24
C VAL A 60 -6.71 -17.36 1.71
N GLY A 61 -5.80 -16.57 1.13
CA GLY A 61 -5.74 -16.33 -0.31
C GLY A 61 -6.75 -15.30 -0.84
N GLY A 62 -7.54 -14.67 0.03
CA GLY A 62 -8.48 -13.61 -0.33
C GLY A 62 -7.85 -12.22 -0.39
N ASP A 63 -6.55 -12.08 -0.15
CA ASP A 63 -5.86 -10.80 -0.37
C ASP A 63 -5.68 -10.53 -1.87
N TYR A 64 -5.59 -9.25 -2.23
CA TYR A 64 -5.48 -8.83 -3.62
C TYR A 64 -4.32 -9.47 -4.37
N SER A 65 -3.18 -9.70 -3.72
CA SER A 65 -2.01 -10.29 -4.40
C SER A 65 -2.28 -11.74 -4.77
N SER A 66 -2.87 -12.50 -3.85
CA SER A 66 -3.27 -13.89 -4.08
C SER A 66 -4.34 -14.00 -5.18
N VAL A 67 -5.35 -13.12 -5.17
CA VAL A 67 -6.38 -13.07 -6.22
C VAL A 67 -5.79 -12.76 -7.59
N ILE A 68 -4.93 -11.75 -7.69
CA ILE A 68 -4.25 -11.40 -8.95
C ILE A 68 -3.38 -12.55 -9.44
N ASN A 69 -2.58 -13.16 -8.57
CA ASN A 69 -1.75 -14.31 -8.92
C ASN A 69 -2.59 -15.46 -9.47
N ARG A 70 -3.76 -15.74 -8.87
CA ARG A 70 -4.69 -16.76 -9.37
C ARG A 70 -5.18 -16.42 -10.78
N ILE A 71 -5.65 -15.20 -11.02
CA ILE A 71 -6.14 -14.75 -12.33
C ILE A 71 -5.05 -14.92 -13.39
N VAL A 72 -3.83 -14.49 -13.11
CA VAL A 72 -2.69 -14.58 -14.03
C VAL A 72 -2.33 -16.04 -14.32
N SER A 73 -2.25 -16.89 -13.30
CA SER A 73 -1.94 -18.31 -13.48
C SER A 73 -3.00 -19.03 -14.30
N GLU A 74 -4.29 -18.84 -13.99
CA GLU A 74 -5.39 -19.46 -14.74
C GLU A 74 -5.41 -19.01 -16.21
N TRP A 75 -5.15 -17.72 -16.46
CA TRP A 75 -5.02 -17.20 -17.82
C TRP A 75 -3.84 -17.83 -18.57
N ALA A 76 -2.66 -17.88 -17.93
CA ALA A 76 -1.46 -18.47 -18.52
C ALA A 76 -1.67 -19.94 -18.90
N GLU A 77 -2.29 -20.72 -18.01
CA GLU A 77 -2.63 -22.11 -18.32
C GLU A 77 -3.61 -22.25 -19.49
N ARG A 78 -4.60 -21.37 -19.62
CA ARG A 78 -5.53 -21.37 -20.76
C ARG A 78 -4.80 -21.05 -22.06
N CYS A 79 -3.86 -20.11 -22.04
CA CYS A 79 -3.04 -19.78 -23.20
C CYS A 79 -2.08 -20.90 -23.60
N HIS A 80 -1.59 -21.71 -22.66
CA HIS A 80 -0.72 -22.85 -22.95
C HIS A 80 -1.46 -24.11 -23.44
N ARG A 81 -2.78 -24.19 -23.20
CA ARG A 81 -3.63 -25.32 -23.63
C ARG A 81 -4.22 -25.13 -25.04
N ASN A 82 -4.11 -23.93 -25.60
CA ASN A 82 -4.48 -23.58 -26.99
C ASN A 82 -3.21 -23.43 -27.84
#